data_AF-A0A958XPK6-F1
#
_entry.id   AF-A0A958XPK6-F1
#
_cell.length_a   1.000
_cell.length_b   1.000
_cell.length_c   1.000
_cell.angle_alpha   90.00
_cell.angle_beta   90.00
_cell.angle_gamma   90.00
#
_symmetry.space_group_name_H-M   'P 1'
#
loop_
_entity.id
_entity.type
_entity.pdbx_description
1 polymer ?
#
loop_
_entity_poly.entity_id
_entity_poly.type
_entity_poly.pdbx_seq_one_letter_code
_entity_poly.pdbx_strand_id
1 'polypeptide(L)'
;LEGQERQTALDSMDVFFERDVRGGWERLFAFSEVLYEMMTRGDYIVLTLKGYASPRAASQYNLNLTSRRVSSVLNHFLIFDGGIYKKFVDNGQIVIKLEPNGEKKAPKDISDNIKEERKSIYDPRASRERRLEIIGVEVSRGNF
;
A
#
# COMPACT_ATOMS: atom_id res chain seq x y z
N LEU A 1 10.93 -28.49 -2.24
CA LEU A 1 11.18 -28.15 -0.82
C LEU A 1 10.71 -29.34 -0.02
N GLU A 2 11.57 -29.90 0.81
CA GLU A 2 11.25 -31.08 1.62
C GLU A 2 11.64 -30.82 3.07
N GLY A 3 10.97 -31.52 4.00
CA GLY A 3 11.26 -31.42 5.43
C GLY A 3 11.21 -29.98 5.98
N GLN A 4 12.28 -29.59 6.68
CA GLN A 4 12.39 -28.30 7.37
C GLN A 4 12.27 -27.09 6.43
N GLU A 5 12.78 -27.17 5.20
CA GLU A 5 12.68 -26.05 4.25
C GLU A 5 11.25 -25.76 3.84
N ARG A 6 10.41 -26.81 3.72
CA ARG A 6 8.99 -26.65 3.42
C ARG A 6 8.26 -26.00 4.58
N GLN A 7 8.56 -26.42 5.81
CA GLN A 7 7.94 -25.84 7.01
C GLN A 7 8.29 -24.35 7.16
N THR A 8 9.58 -24.00 7.04
CA THR A 8 10.02 -22.60 7.08
C THR A 8 9.33 -21.74 6.01
N ALA A 9 9.14 -22.28 4.80
CA ALA A 9 8.43 -21.56 3.74
C ALA A 9 6.96 -21.31 4.10
N LEU A 10 6.26 -22.30 4.66
CA LEU A 10 4.88 -22.15 5.12
C LEU A 10 4.78 -21.12 6.25
N ASP A 11 5.62 -21.24 7.28
CA ASP A 11 5.65 -20.32 8.42
C ASP A 11 5.91 -18.87 7.94
N SER A 12 6.82 -18.69 6.99
CA SER A 12 7.11 -17.36 6.41
C SER A 12 5.93 -16.76 5.66
N MET A 13 5.10 -17.62 5.06
CA MET A 13 3.92 -17.24 4.30
C MET A 13 2.79 -16.86 5.27
N ASP A 14 2.58 -17.66 6.31
CA ASP A 14 1.60 -17.37 7.37
C ASP A 14 1.93 -16.05 8.06
N VAL A 15 3.20 -15.83 8.43
CA VAL A 15 3.66 -14.55 8.99
C VAL A 15 3.38 -13.38 8.06
N PHE A 16 3.58 -13.54 6.75
CA PHE A 16 3.29 -12.49 5.78
C PHE A 16 1.78 -12.18 5.72
N PHE A 17 0.93 -13.19 5.60
CA PHE A 17 -0.51 -12.96 5.52
C PHE A 17 -1.06 -12.34 6.82
N GLU A 18 -0.61 -12.81 7.98
CA GLU A 18 -1.11 -12.29 9.25
C GLU A 18 -0.54 -10.91 9.60
N ARG A 19 0.79 -10.69 9.46
CA ARG A 19 1.41 -9.43 9.90
C ARG A 19 1.36 -8.33 8.84
N ASP A 20 1.67 -8.68 7.60
CA ASP A 20 1.83 -7.71 6.51
C ASP A 20 0.47 -7.41 5.86
N VAL A 21 -0.33 -8.44 5.54
CA VAL A 21 -1.62 -8.26 4.85
C VAL A 21 -2.74 -7.90 5.83
N ARG A 22 -3.08 -8.79 6.78
CA ARG A 22 -4.16 -8.54 7.75
C ARG A 22 -3.81 -7.36 8.66
N GLY A 23 -2.62 -7.38 9.27
CA GLY A 23 -2.17 -6.26 10.10
C GLY A 23 -2.05 -4.95 9.32
N GLY A 24 -1.71 -4.99 8.02
CA GLY A 24 -1.71 -3.80 7.17
C GLY A 24 -3.09 -3.20 6.98
N TRP A 25 -4.09 -4.06 6.74
CA TRP A 25 -5.50 -3.66 6.67
C TRP A 25 -5.99 -3.06 7.99
N GLU A 26 -5.72 -3.71 9.13
CA GLU A 26 -6.13 -3.22 10.45
C GLU A 26 -5.55 -1.84 10.75
N ARG A 27 -4.27 -1.60 10.42
CA ARG A 27 -3.63 -0.29 10.57
C ARG A 27 -4.26 0.77 9.67
N LEU A 28 -4.57 0.43 8.42
CA LEU A 28 -5.25 1.34 7.49
C LEU A 28 -6.65 1.69 8.00
N PHE A 29 -7.38 0.70 8.52
CA PHE A 29 -8.71 0.89 9.06
C PHE A 29 -8.70 1.82 10.27
N ALA A 30 -7.86 1.53 11.27
CA ALA A 30 -7.70 2.39 12.45
C ALA A 30 -7.24 3.81 12.09
N PHE A 31 -6.33 3.94 11.13
CA PHE A 31 -5.94 5.26 10.59
C PHE A 31 -7.13 6.00 9.97
N SER A 32 -7.98 5.29 9.24
CA SER A 32 -9.15 5.86 8.58
C SER A 32 -10.17 6.37 9.60
N GLU A 33 -10.42 5.62 10.68
CA GLU A 33 -11.31 6.07 11.76
C GLU A 33 -10.86 7.40 12.36
N VAL A 34 -9.56 7.51 12.68
CA VAL A 34 -8.98 8.78 13.18
C VAL A 34 -9.11 9.89 12.12
N LEU A 35 -8.82 9.58 10.85
CA LEU A 35 -8.98 10.53 9.76
C LEU A 35 -10.43 11.04 9.66
N TYR A 36 -11.42 10.17 9.82
CA TYR A 36 -12.83 10.54 9.79
C TYR A 36 -13.16 11.57 10.87
N GLU A 37 -12.73 11.32 12.11
CA GLU A 37 -12.91 12.27 13.21
C GLU A 37 -12.30 13.64 12.87
N MET A 38 -11.08 13.66 12.33
CA MET A 38 -10.44 14.90 11.88
C MET A 38 -11.28 15.64 10.83
N MET A 39 -11.80 14.91 9.83
CA MET A 39 -12.65 15.50 8.78
C MET A 39 -13.94 16.08 9.33
N THR A 40 -14.58 15.41 10.29
CA THR A 40 -15.80 15.91 10.93
C THR A 40 -15.57 17.17 11.77
N ARG A 41 -14.35 17.38 12.26
CA ARG A 41 -13.94 18.62 12.93
C ARG A 41 -13.55 19.75 11.98
N GLY A 42 -13.60 19.53 10.66
CA GLY A 42 -13.21 20.54 9.67
C GLY A 42 -11.71 20.64 9.41
N ASP A 43 -10.92 19.63 9.80
CA ASP A 43 -9.50 19.57 9.43
C ASP A 43 -9.36 19.32 7.91
N TYR A 44 -8.25 19.80 7.34
CA TYR A 44 -7.79 19.52 5.99
C TYR A 44 -6.54 18.66 6.06
N ILE A 45 -6.49 17.61 5.24
CA ILE A 45 -5.43 16.61 5.22
C ILE A 45 -4.89 16.44 3.81
N VAL A 46 -3.56 16.43 3.72
CA VAL A 46 -2.85 15.94 2.54
C VAL A 46 -2.20 14.60 2.87
N LEU A 47 -2.62 13.55 2.19
CA LEU A 47 -2.02 12.21 2.27
C LEU A 47 -1.02 12.04 1.13
N THR A 48 0.25 11.80 1.48
CA THR A 48 1.28 11.48 0.48
C THR A 48 1.49 9.98 0.46
N LEU A 49 1.24 9.38 -0.70
CA LEU A 49 1.35 7.95 -0.94
C LEU A 49 2.60 7.64 -1.78
N LYS A 50 3.25 6.52 -1.47
CA LYS A 50 4.36 5.98 -2.25
C LYS A 50 4.09 4.55 -2.65
N GLY A 51 4.09 4.30 -3.96
CA GLY A 51 3.96 2.97 -4.51
C GLY A 51 5.33 2.31 -4.70
N TYR A 52 5.45 1.07 -4.27
CA TYR A 52 6.63 0.23 -4.48
C TYR A 52 6.28 -0.85 -5.50
N ALA A 53 7.23 -1.24 -6.34
CA ALA A 53 7.09 -2.34 -7.27
C ALA A 53 8.33 -3.23 -7.24
N SER A 54 8.12 -4.54 -7.41
CA SER A 54 9.20 -5.51 -7.56
C SER A 54 10.04 -5.22 -8.82
N PRO A 55 11.33 -5.61 -8.86
CA PRO A 55 12.25 -5.33 -9.97
C PRO A 55 11.94 -6.09 -11.28
N ARG A 56 10.76 -6.71 -11.38
CA ARG A 56 10.41 -7.73 -12.37
C ARG A 56 10.12 -7.23 -13.79
N ALA A 57 10.09 -5.93 -14.06
CA ALA A 57 9.69 -5.46 -15.38
C ALA A 57 10.22 -4.08 -15.76
N ALA A 58 10.32 -3.87 -17.08
CA ALA A 58 10.56 -2.57 -17.69
C ALA A 58 9.60 -1.51 -17.14
N SER A 59 10.09 -0.28 -17.05
CA SER A 59 9.45 0.83 -16.32
C SER A 59 7.94 0.97 -16.53
N GLN A 60 7.45 0.76 -17.75
CA GLN A 60 6.02 0.87 -18.09
C GLN A 60 5.10 -0.15 -17.40
N TYR A 61 5.56 -1.38 -17.16
CA TYR A 61 4.74 -2.41 -16.48
C TYR A 61 4.64 -2.13 -14.97
N ASN A 62 5.74 -1.66 -14.36
CA ASN A 62 5.76 -1.25 -12.96
C ASN A 62 4.93 0.01 -12.71
N LEU A 63 4.86 0.92 -13.69
CA LEU A 63 3.93 2.05 -13.69
C LEU A 63 2.47 1.57 -13.61
N ASN A 64 2.04 0.68 -14.50
CA ASN A 64 0.66 0.18 -14.51
C ASN A 64 0.27 -0.58 -13.22
N LEU A 65 1.21 -1.34 -12.65
CA LEU A 65 1.01 -2.01 -11.37
C LEU A 65 0.88 -1.02 -10.21
N THR A 66 1.71 0.00 -10.19
CA THR A 66 1.66 1.06 -9.18
C THR A 66 0.36 1.84 -9.29
N SER A 67 -0.10 2.15 -10.51
CA SER A 67 -1.39 2.79 -10.75
C SER A 67 -2.56 1.97 -10.20
N ARG A 68 -2.57 0.64 -10.37
CA ARG A 68 -3.61 -0.22 -9.78
C ARG A 68 -3.62 -0.17 -8.25
N ARG A 69 -2.45 -0.16 -7.61
CA ARG A 69 -2.34 -0.05 -6.14
C ARG A 69 -2.87 1.29 -5.63
N VAL A 70 -2.55 2.37 -6.35
CA VAL A 70 -3.11 3.69 -6.08
C VAL A 70 -4.63 3.67 -6.20
N SER A 71 -5.18 3.07 -7.26
CA SER A 71 -6.63 2.93 -7.42
C SER A 71 -7.28 2.19 -6.26
N SER A 72 -6.64 1.16 -5.69
CA SER A 72 -7.17 0.48 -4.50
C SER A 72 -7.29 1.40 -3.29
N VAL A 73 -6.29 2.27 -3.04
CA VAL A 73 -6.34 3.24 -1.92
C VAL A 73 -7.36 4.34 -2.20
N LEU A 74 -7.45 4.81 -3.44
CA LEU A 74 -8.51 5.74 -3.83
C LEU A 74 -9.89 5.13 -3.62
N ASN A 75 -10.09 3.87 -3.99
CA ASN A 75 -11.36 3.16 -3.77
C ASN A 75 -11.69 3.00 -2.29
N HIS A 76 -10.69 2.85 -1.41
CA HIS A 76 -10.90 2.86 0.04
C HIS A 76 -11.53 4.19 0.51
N PHE A 77 -11.07 5.33 0.01
CA PHE A 77 -11.65 6.61 0.41
C PHE A 77 -12.94 6.98 -0.37
N LEU A 78 -13.14 6.44 -1.58
CA LEU A 78 -14.27 6.83 -2.41
C LEU A 78 -15.48 5.91 -2.31
N ILE A 79 -15.28 4.62 -2.02
CA ILE A 79 -16.30 3.57 -2.15
C ILE A 79 -16.47 2.76 -0.86
N PHE A 80 -15.36 2.42 -0.19
CA PHE A 80 -15.41 1.59 1.01
C PHE A 80 -16.22 2.26 2.13
N ASP A 81 -16.84 1.42 2.97
CA ASP A 81 -17.74 1.81 4.06
C ASP A 81 -18.84 2.79 3.62
N GLY A 82 -19.47 2.49 2.48
CA GLY A 82 -20.53 3.34 1.90
C GLY A 82 -20.04 4.68 1.35
N GLY A 83 -18.73 4.88 1.17
CA GLY A 83 -18.15 6.10 0.61
C GLY A 83 -18.17 7.28 1.57
N ILE A 84 -18.13 7.04 2.88
CA ILE A 84 -18.23 8.11 3.90
C ILE A 84 -17.17 9.21 3.76
N TYR A 85 -15.99 8.91 3.20
CA TYR A 85 -14.93 9.89 2.97
C TYR A 85 -15.08 10.64 1.64
N LYS A 86 -15.95 10.17 0.73
CA LYS A 86 -16.10 10.75 -0.61
C LYS A 86 -16.40 12.25 -0.55
N LYS A 87 -17.29 12.67 0.35
CA LYS A 87 -17.63 14.09 0.55
C LYS A 87 -16.43 14.96 0.92
N PHE A 88 -15.48 14.41 1.70
CA PHE A 88 -14.27 15.11 2.13
C PHE A 88 -13.20 15.13 1.04
N VAL A 89 -13.18 14.13 0.17
CA VAL A 89 -12.34 14.15 -1.04
C VAL A 89 -12.91 15.17 -2.04
N ASP A 90 -14.22 15.13 -2.29
CA ASP A 90 -14.89 16.00 -3.26
C ASP A 90 -14.79 17.49 -2.88
N ASN A 91 -14.84 17.81 -1.58
CA ASN A 91 -14.75 19.18 -1.09
C ASN A 91 -13.30 19.66 -0.83
N GLY A 92 -12.31 18.80 -1.12
CA GLY A 92 -10.88 19.12 -0.98
C GLY A 92 -10.33 19.07 0.44
N GLN A 93 -11.09 18.62 1.45
CA GLN A 93 -10.56 18.36 2.79
C GLN A 93 -9.58 17.20 2.82
N ILE A 94 -9.72 16.20 1.94
CA ILE A 94 -8.73 15.15 1.75
C ILE A 94 -8.11 15.30 0.36
N VAL A 95 -6.81 15.57 0.32
CA VAL A 95 -6.02 15.58 -0.92
C VAL A 95 -5.04 14.41 -0.90
N ILE A 96 -5.08 13.58 -1.94
CA ILE A 96 -4.18 12.43 -2.08
C ILE A 96 -3.10 12.76 -3.12
N LYS A 97 -1.84 12.82 -2.69
CA LYS A 97 -0.66 13.03 -3.53
C LYS A 97 0.10 11.73 -3.73
N LEU A 98 0.63 11.53 -4.92
CA LEU A 98 1.52 10.41 -5.23
C LEU A 98 2.95 10.91 -5.32
N GLU A 99 3.86 10.30 -4.56
CA GLU A 99 5.28 10.58 -4.70
C GLU A 99 5.85 9.81 -5.90
N PRO A 100 6.48 10.51 -6.87
CA PRO A 100 7.07 9.88 -8.04
C PRO A 100 8.42 9.25 -7.68
N ASN A 101 8.46 8.00 -7.20
CA ASN A 101 9.70 7.19 -7.13
C ASN A 101 9.44 5.75 -6.67
N GLY A 102 9.35 4.78 -7.59
CA GLY A 102 9.20 3.36 -7.26
C GLY A 102 10.37 2.45 -7.68
N GLU A 103 11.13 2.80 -8.72
CA GLU A 103 12.05 1.84 -9.36
C GLU A 103 13.44 1.73 -8.69
N LYS A 104 13.82 2.65 -7.80
CA LYS A 104 15.22 2.75 -7.33
C LYS A 104 15.58 2.01 -6.04
N LYS A 105 14.69 1.19 -5.44
CA LYS A 105 14.94 0.66 -4.09
C LYS A 105 14.53 -0.80 -3.82
N ALA A 106 14.33 -1.63 -4.84
CA ALA A 106 14.18 -3.06 -4.58
C ALA A 106 15.48 -3.61 -3.93
N PRO A 107 15.40 -4.36 -2.82
CA PRO A 107 16.55 -5.03 -2.22
C PRO A 107 17.27 -5.92 -3.26
N LYS A 108 18.61 -5.89 -3.26
CA LYS A 108 19.45 -6.62 -4.25
C LYS A 108 19.30 -8.15 -4.15
N ASP A 109 18.71 -8.66 -3.08
CA ASP A 109 18.54 -10.08 -2.79
C ASP A 109 17.20 -10.65 -3.30
N ILE A 110 16.34 -9.84 -3.92
CA ILE A 110 15.09 -10.31 -4.55
C ILE A 110 15.35 -10.63 -6.02
N SER A 111 15.13 -11.89 -6.40
CA SER A 111 15.31 -12.37 -7.77
C SER A 111 14.38 -11.64 -8.74
N ASP A 112 14.99 -11.01 -9.75
CA ASP A 112 14.33 -10.43 -10.93
C ASP A 112 14.11 -11.48 -12.03
N ASN A 113 14.62 -12.71 -11.85
CA ASN A 113 14.53 -13.77 -12.84
C ASN A 113 13.10 -14.31 -12.97
N ILE A 114 12.46 -13.98 -14.11
CA ILE A 114 11.09 -14.35 -14.46
C ILE A 114 10.93 -15.88 -14.53
N LYS A 115 11.99 -16.63 -14.84
CA LYS A 115 11.94 -18.10 -14.92
C LYS A 115 11.92 -18.79 -13.56
N GLU A 116 12.24 -18.08 -12.48
CA GLU A 116 12.16 -18.59 -11.10
C GLU A 116 10.87 -18.13 -10.40
N GLU A 117 9.71 -18.51 -10.93
CA GLU A 117 8.39 -18.04 -10.45
C GLU A 117 8.20 -18.20 -8.93
N ARG A 118 8.69 -19.29 -8.34
CA ARG A 118 8.63 -19.49 -6.88
C ARG A 118 9.31 -18.35 -6.10
N LYS A 119 10.45 -17.86 -6.59
CA LYS A 119 11.25 -16.82 -5.91
C LYS A 119 10.82 -15.40 -6.30
N SER A 120 10.38 -15.21 -7.55
CA SER A 120 10.02 -13.88 -8.07
C SER A 120 8.53 -13.54 -7.91
N ILE A 121 7.65 -14.54 -7.85
CA ILE A 121 6.19 -14.36 -7.65
C ILE A 121 5.79 -14.70 -6.24
N TYR A 122 5.96 -15.96 -5.83
CA TYR A 122 5.29 -16.52 -4.66
C TYR A 122 6.04 -16.31 -3.34
N ASP A 123 7.29 -15.87 -3.41
CA ASP A 123 8.07 -15.57 -2.22
C ASP A 123 7.48 -14.36 -1.46
N PRO A 124 7.25 -14.47 -0.13
CA PRO A 124 6.80 -13.35 0.68
C PRO A 124 7.67 -12.10 0.56
N ARG A 125 8.98 -12.23 0.34
CA ARG A 125 9.89 -11.08 0.13
C ARG A 125 9.53 -10.33 -1.15
N ALA A 126 9.31 -11.04 -2.25
CA ALA A 126 8.86 -10.44 -3.50
C ALA A 126 7.45 -9.83 -3.38
N SER A 127 6.61 -10.38 -2.50
CA SER A 127 5.29 -9.83 -2.18
C SER A 127 5.35 -8.53 -1.39
N ARG A 128 6.32 -8.35 -0.49
CA ARG A 128 6.50 -7.10 0.28
C ARG A 128 6.89 -5.91 -0.59
N GLU A 129 7.56 -6.13 -1.72
CA GLU A 129 7.83 -5.07 -2.70
C GLU A 129 6.57 -4.61 -3.45
N ARG A 130 5.45 -5.33 -3.33
CA ARG A 130 4.19 -5.05 -4.01
C ARG A 130 3.21 -4.32 -3.09
N ARG A 131 3.63 -3.17 -2.56
CA ARG A 131 2.84 -2.40 -1.58
C ARG A 131 2.72 -0.92 -1.95
N LEU A 132 1.83 -0.25 -1.23
CA LEU A 132 1.71 1.20 -1.20
C LEU A 132 1.79 1.64 0.26
N GLU A 133 2.56 2.68 0.54
CA GLU A 133 2.72 3.24 1.87
C GLU A 133 2.18 4.67 1.93
N ILE A 134 1.52 5.01 3.04
CA ILE A 134 1.28 6.41 3.41
C ILE A 134 2.58 6.89 4.07
N ILE A 135 3.28 7.82 3.42
CA ILE A 135 4.61 8.29 3.83
C ILE A 135 4.58 9.70 4.44
N GLY A 136 3.45 10.40 4.32
CA GLY A 136 3.27 11.74 4.86
C GLY A 136 1.81 12.07 5.08
N VAL A 137 1.56 12.79 6.16
CA VAL A 137 0.25 13.36 6.50
C VAL A 137 0.50 14.80 6.90
N GLU A 138 -0.01 15.73 6.11
CA GLU A 138 0.00 17.17 6.45
C GLU A 138 -1.40 17.54 6.95
N VAL A 139 -1.47 18.24 8.08
CA VAL A 139 -2.73 18.66 8.71
C VAL A 139 -2.80 20.18 8.74
N SER A 140 -3.89 20.73 8.21
CA SER A 140 -4.25 22.14 8.38
C SER A 140 -5.60 22.23 9.08
N ARG A 141 -5.68 22.99 10.17
CA ARG A 141 -6.95 23.17 10.88
C ARG A 141 -7.80 24.19 10.16
N GLY A 142 -9.07 23.88 9.94
CA GLY A 142 -10.05 24.89 9.55
C GLY A 142 -10.15 25.92 10.68
N ASN A 143 -9.89 27.20 10.38
CA ASN A 143 -10.21 28.26 11.31
C ASN A 143 -11.73 28.43 11.29
N PHE A 144 -12.38 28.13 12.42
CA PHE A 144 -13.79 28.45 12.65
C PHE A 144 -13.99 29.96 12.80
#